data_AF-A0A1H5B1L9-F1
#
_entry.id   AF-A0A1H5B1L9-F1
#
_cell.length_a   1.000
_cell.length_b   1.000
_cell.length_c   1.000
_cell.angle_alpha   90.00
_cell.angle_beta   90.00
_cell.angle_gamma   90.00
#
_symmetry.space_group_name_H-M   'P 1'
#
loop_
_entity.id
_entity.type
_entity.pdbx_description
1 polymer ?
#
loop_
_entity_poly.entity_id
_entity_poly.type
_entity_poly.pdbx_seq_one_letter_code
_entity_poly.pdbx_strand_id
1 'polypeptide(L)'
;MQHVADLDWWCPVTKLYRADDGQHFAVLCADFYTAQHTEVFLADEHGTAIDADGDPANGLTALVRWDEQLDHDEAVARLSAWLAPDLGKGK
;
A
#
# COMPACT_ATOMS: atom_id res chain seq x y z
N MET A 1 -1.62 4.14 11.65
CA MET A 1 -1.11 4.91 10.49
C MET A 1 -1.91 6.17 10.30
N GLN A 2 -1.30 7.19 9.72
CA GLN A 2 -1.91 8.50 9.46
C GLN A 2 -2.03 8.74 7.96
N HIS A 3 -3.17 9.24 7.49
CA HIS A 3 -3.32 9.74 6.12
C HIS A 3 -2.48 11.00 5.90
N VAL A 4 -1.73 11.05 4.80
CA VAL A 4 -0.84 12.17 4.44
C VAL A 4 -1.39 12.97 3.27
N ALA A 5 -1.75 12.31 2.17
CA ALA A 5 -2.20 12.96 0.94
C ALA A 5 -2.94 11.99 0.01
N ASP A 6 -3.83 12.54 -0.81
CA ASP A 6 -4.40 11.84 -1.96
C ASP A 6 -3.40 11.91 -3.12
N LEU A 7 -3.14 10.79 -3.79
CA LEU A 7 -2.15 10.65 -4.86
C LEU A 7 -2.81 10.72 -6.24
N ASP A 8 -3.53 11.82 -6.48
CA ASP A 8 -4.40 12.02 -7.66
C ASP A 8 -3.67 11.90 -9.02
N TRP A 9 -2.35 12.04 -9.04
CA TRP A 9 -1.52 11.93 -10.24
C TRP A 9 -1.17 10.50 -10.63
N TRP A 10 -1.36 9.52 -9.75
CA TRP A 10 -1.04 8.12 -10.02
C TRP A 10 -2.28 7.34 -10.38
N CYS A 11 -3.20 7.20 -9.42
CA CYS A 11 -4.50 6.60 -9.61
C CYS A 11 -5.45 7.29 -8.61
N PRO A 12 -6.63 7.80 -9.02
CA PRO A 12 -7.49 8.62 -8.16
C PRO A 12 -7.97 7.95 -6.85
N VAL A 13 -7.82 6.64 -6.74
CA VAL A 13 -8.16 5.85 -5.54
C VAL A 13 -6.91 5.40 -4.77
N THR A 14 -5.79 6.10 -4.94
CA THR A 14 -4.55 5.87 -4.22
C THR A 14 -4.28 6.98 -3.22
N LYS A 15 -3.97 6.60 -1.99
CA LYS A 15 -3.67 7.53 -0.90
C LYS A 15 -2.34 7.18 -0.23
N LEU A 16 -1.65 8.20 0.25
CA LEU A 16 -0.40 8.09 0.99
C LEU A 16 -0.68 8.02 2.49
N TYR A 17 -0.08 7.02 3.14
CA TYR A 17 -0.12 6.87 4.59
C TYR A 17 1.28 6.81 5.17
N ARG A 18 1.41 7.34 6.40
CA ARG A 18 2.64 7.24 7.20
C ARG A 18 2.39 6.33 8.40
N ALA A 19 3.26 5.34 8.59
CA ALA A 19 3.29 4.49 9.77
C ALA A 19 4.01 5.17 10.94
N ASP A 20 3.88 4.60 12.14
CA ASP A 20 4.39 5.20 13.37
C ASP A 20 5.94 5.21 13.44
N ASP A 21 6.59 4.33 12.67
CA ASP A 21 8.04 4.29 12.48
C ASP A 21 8.56 5.29 11.42
N GLY A 22 7.66 6.04 10.76
CA GLY A 22 7.98 7.01 9.72
C GLY A 22 8.00 6.44 8.30
N GLN A 23 7.81 5.13 8.11
CA GLN A 23 7.70 4.54 6.77
C GLN A 23 6.43 5.03 6.07
N HIS A 24 6.53 5.32 4.78
CA HIS A 24 5.40 5.70 3.94
C HIS A 24 4.95 4.55 3.05
N PHE A 25 3.63 4.48 2.83
CA PHE A 25 2.97 3.49 2.00
C PHE A 25 1.93 4.16 1.11
N ALA A 26 1.98 3.87 -0.19
CA ALA A 26 0.89 4.21 -1.09
C ALA A 26 -0.09 3.04 -1.12
N VAL A 27 -1.33 3.29 -0.72
CA VAL A 27 -2.41 2.31 -0.67
C VAL A 27 -3.35 2.60 -1.83
N LEU A 28 -3.43 1.67 -2.77
CA LEU A 28 -4.30 1.70 -3.93
C LEU A 28 -5.48 0.76 -3.67
N CYS A 29 -6.68 1.30 -3.61
CA CYS A 29 -7.92 0.51 -3.52
C CYS A 29 -8.62 0.56 -4.89
N ALA A 30 -8.24 -0.32 -5.81
CA ALA A 30 -8.79 -0.33 -7.16
C ALA A 30 -10.28 -0.69 -7.12
N ASP A 31 -11.08 0.28 -7.57
CA ASP A 31 -12.50 0.13 -7.83
C ASP A 31 -12.78 0.64 -9.24
N PHE A 32 -12.45 -0.19 -10.23
CA PHE A 32 -12.68 0.13 -11.62
C PHE A 32 -13.40 -1.03 -12.30
N TYR A 33 -14.15 -0.73 -13.36
CA TYR A 33 -14.99 -1.69 -14.09
C TYR A 33 -14.35 -3.06 -14.37
N THR A 34 -13.02 -3.11 -14.59
CA THR A 34 -12.29 -4.33 -14.95
C THR A 34 -11.32 -4.84 -13.87
N ALA A 35 -11.20 -4.16 -12.73
CA ALA A 35 -10.25 -4.53 -11.68
C ALA A 35 -10.78 -4.15 -10.29
N GLN A 36 -10.85 -5.14 -9.41
CA GLN A 36 -11.19 -5.00 -7.99
C GLN A 36 -10.09 -5.67 -7.18
N HIS A 37 -9.23 -4.88 -6.59
CA HIS A 37 -8.13 -5.37 -5.76
C HIS A 37 -7.57 -4.23 -4.91
N THR A 38 -6.80 -4.57 -3.89
CA THR A 38 -6.06 -3.59 -3.10
C THR A 38 -4.57 -3.90 -3.17
N GLU A 39 -3.76 -2.90 -3.47
CA GLU A 39 -2.31 -2.99 -3.50
C GLU A 39 -1.68 -1.97 -2.56
N VAL A 40 -0.60 -2.37 -1.90
CA VAL A 40 0.19 -1.52 -1.04
C VAL A 40 1.61 -1.48 -1.59
N PHE A 41 2.09 -0.28 -1.86
CA PHE A 41 3.45 -0.03 -2.30
C PHE A 41 4.24 0.63 -1.19
N LEU A 42 5.53 0.31 -1.09
CA LEU A 42 6.46 1.17 -0.35
C LEU A 42 6.48 2.53 -1.05
N ALA A 43 6.58 3.60 -0.28
CA ALA A 43 6.68 4.95 -0.84
C ALA A 43 7.65 5.81 -0.04
N ASP A 44 8.13 6.88 -0.66
CA ASP A 44 8.75 8.00 0.05
C ASP A 44 7.70 8.96 0.63
N GLU A 45 8.18 10.00 1.32
CA GLU A 45 7.32 11.04 1.93
C GLU A 45 6.55 11.91 0.93
N HIS A 46 6.89 11.84 -0.35
CA HIS A 46 6.22 12.54 -1.45
C HIS A 46 5.23 11.65 -2.21
N GLY A 47 5.10 10.38 -1.82
CA GLY A 47 4.22 9.42 -2.48
C GLY A 47 4.81 8.79 -3.75
N THR A 48 6.13 8.89 -3.95
CA THR A 48 6.81 8.14 -5.01
C THR A 48 6.91 6.69 -4.59
N ALA A 49 6.36 5.78 -5.39
CA ALA A 49 6.45 4.35 -5.12
C ALA A 49 7.89 3.85 -5.24
N ILE A 50 8.27 2.99 -4.31
CA ILE A 50 9.55 2.29 -4.25
C ILE A 50 9.27 0.82 -4.54
N ASP A 51 10.07 0.26 -5.44
CA ASP A 51 9.98 -1.14 -5.81
C ASP A 51 10.36 -2.07 -4.65
N ALA A 52 9.47 -3.00 -4.29
CA ALA A 52 9.56 -3.76 -3.05
C ALA A 52 10.58 -4.92 -3.12
N ASP A 53 10.78 -5.52 -4.30
CA ASP A 53 11.75 -6.60 -4.51
C ASP A 53 13.07 -6.10 -5.13
N GLY A 54 13.07 -4.89 -5.70
CA GLY A 54 14.23 -4.26 -6.29
C GLY A 54 14.62 -4.87 -7.65
N ASP A 55 13.73 -5.62 -8.30
CA ASP A 55 13.97 -6.22 -9.60
C ASP A 55 13.52 -5.29 -10.75
N PRO A 56 14.46 -4.57 -11.40
CA PRO A 56 14.10 -3.66 -12.49
C PRO A 56 13.52 -4.38 -13.72
N ALA A 57 13.60 -5.72 -13.80
CA ALA A 57 13.10 -6.48 -14.95
C ALA A 57 11.57 -6.69 -14.92
N ASN A 58 10.93 -6.63 -13.75
CA ASN A 58 9.48 -6.87 -13.61
C ASN A 58 8.66 -5.59 -13.35
N GLY A 59 9.32 -4.46 -13.14
CA GLY A 59 8.69 -3.15 -13.00
C GLY A 59 8.53 -2.76 -11.54
N LEU A 60 7.36 -2.23 -11.18
CA LEU A 60 7.05 -1.84 -9.80
C LEU A 60 6.31 -2.99 -9.11
N THR A 61 6.97 -3.66 -8.18
CA THR A 61 6.39 -4.73 -7.37
C THR A 61 5.76 -4.14 -6.10
N ALA A 62 4.49 -4.47 -5.87
CA ALA A 62 3.80 -4.12 -4.64
C ALA A 62 4.38 -4.87 -3.44
N LEU A 63 4.38 -4.24 -2.26
CA LEU A 63 4.73 -4.90 -1.01
C LEU A 63 3.68 -5.95 -0.62
N VAL A 64 2.41 -5.61 -0.82
CA VAL A 64 1.27 -6.50 -0.57
C VAL A 64 0.23 -6.31 -1.66
N ARG A 65 -0.38 -7.42 -2.07
CA ARG A 65 -1.57 -7.43 -2.94
C ARG A 65 -2.66 -8.27 -2.28
N TRP A 66 -3.87 -7.73 -2.25
CA TRP A 66 -5.09 -8.42 -1.88
C TRP A 66 -6.01 -8.44 -3.09
N ASP A 67 -6.53 -9.63 -3.44
CA ASP A 67 -7.40 -9.81 -4.62
C ASP A 67 -8.84 -9.29 -4.40
N GLU A 68 -9.14 -8.80 -3.20
CA GLU A 68 -10.40 -8.13 -2.87
C GLU A 68 -10.19 -6.60 -2.86
N GLN A 69 -11.22 -5.87 -3.26
CA GLN A 69 -11.27 -4.43 -3.06
C GLN A 69 -11.65 -4.16 -1.60
N LEU A 70 -10.74 -3.54 -0.86
CA LEU A 70 -11.00 -2.96 0.46
C LEU A 70 -11.27 -1.46 0.33
N ASP A 71 -11.96 -0.88 1.30
CA ASP A 71 -11.83 0.56 1.49
C ASP A 71 -10.48 0.90 2.17
N HIS A 72 -10.17 2.20 2.24
CA HIS A 72 -8.90 2.65 2.75
C HIS A 72 -8.72 2.42 4.26
N ASP A 73 -9.80 2.50 5.04
CA ASP A 73 -9.74 2.31 6.49
C ASP A 73 -9.47 0.84 6.81
N GLU A 74 -10.13 -0.07 6.09
CA GLU A 74 -9.90 -1.52 6.15
C GLU A 74 -8.49 -1.89 5.70
N ALA A 75 -8.03 -1.35 4.56
CA ALA A 75 -6.70 -1.61 4.03
C ALA A 75 -5.60 -1.18 5.00
N VAL A 76 -5.73 0.01 5.60
CA VAL A 76 -4.77 0.55 6.57
C VAL A 76 -4.79 -0.24 7.88
N ALA A 77 -5.96 -0.62 8.37
CA ALA A 77 -6.07 -1.46 9.57
C ALA A 77 -5.39 -2.81 9.37
N ARG A 78 -5.63 -3.45 8.21
CA ARG A 78 -5.03 -4.73 7.85
C ARG A 78 -3.51 -4.63 7.66
N LEU A 79 -3.04 -3.59 6.98
CA LEU A 79 -1.61 -3.33 6.80
C LEU A 79 -0.92 -3.11 8.15
N SER A 80 -1.53 -2.32 9.05
CA SER A 80 -1.00 -2.08 10.40
C SER A 80 -0.86 -3.38 11.18
N ALA A 81 -1.83 -4.29 11.08
CA ALA A 81 -1.75 -5.60 11.71
C ALA A 81 -0.65 -6.49 11.10
N TRP A 82 -0.45 -6.44 9.78
CA TRP A 82 0.59 -7.21 9.07
C TRP A 82 2.03 -6.72 9.36
N LEU A 83 2.19 -5.43 9.63
CA LEU A 83 3.47 -4.80 10.00
C LEU A 83 3.80 -4.94 11.48
N ALA A 84 2.81 -5.19 12.33
CA ALA A 84 3.05 -5.37 13.75
C ALA A 84 4.08 -6.48 13.98
N PRO A 85 5.10 -6.27 14.84
CA PRO A 85 6.10 -7.28 15.17
C PRO A 85 5.45 -8.43 15.95
N ASP A 86 4.86 -9.36 15.19
CA ASP A 86 4.39 -10.69 15.51
C ASP A 86 3.45 -10.89 16.72
N LEU A 87 2.17 -11.10 16.37
CA LEU A 87 1.54 -12.40 16.64
C LEU A 87 1.80 -13.32 15.41
N GLY A 88 3.05 -13.80 15.27
CA GLY A 88 3.43 -14.97 14.48
C GLY A 88 3.59 -14.85 12.96
N LYS A 89 4.73 -14.34 12.48
CA LYS A 89 5.31 -14.77 11.20
C LYS A 89 6.04 -16.09 11.42
N GLY A 90 5.24 -17.15 11.50
CA GLY A 90 5.74 -18.52 11.44
C GLY A 90 6.48 -18.78 10.13
N LYS A 91 7.57 -19.55 10.24
CA LYS A 91 8.42 -20.06 9.16
C LYS A 91 7.65 -20.63 7.97
#